data_AF-A0A6G0XMI6-F1
#
_entry.id   AF-A0A6G0XMI6-F1
#
_cell.length_a   1.000
_cell.length_b   1.000
_cell.length_c   1.000
_cell.angle_alpha   90.00
_cell.angle_beta   90.00
_cell.angle_gamma   90.00
#
_symmetry.space_group_name_H-M   'P 1'
#
loop_
_entity.id
_entity.type
_entity.pdbx_description
1 polymer ?
#
loop_
_entity_poly.entity_id
_entity_poly.type
_entity_poly.pdbx_seq_one_letter_code
_entity_poly.pdbx_strand_id
1 'polypeptide(L)'
;MMRMWSSFKYTITGRSSRPSDVSSRSDSSVKTEKTASKTALGRIVSNVVAGMLVFLPIFTLIVLVTQDMFDRLVVSVNTQTTTFYWSDYGKSCVLSATGWTPSTCDAATKAVTPDKTFAAIGVVLSQQWSKEIAEAGGALQVTTCVIGGTSDVGWANMQFIAGYDYFPACLPTAPQDIAGVAMLETTIRDDHVDGLFFLTLYSDLDPSMTVYSYGNSDGTFQNLMANPQRTLITADGNIEKDTVGGDYIIYSRPLGARYLVMGYCLTEIEELSQVVIDQGLTGWSQGKHSKHPVVPGWACGHKVSNAQELIDLQIVFAFGTLICFVGFGGVLQGKPVLTYTILSGLERRKLLVAFVVLNAMPGLLYADVARIYYFTQNGFKIWCLSCIMVANFFSFGLVFVVSVLDMIPLQLGHVVSYSAPVSSTHRLPPSQLLAAPTLSTNTPKTCFTQRLHISVNLFDTLSPQFLVALHVNDADWPSGSYTSAGTPAALTYLASSITLPLLIAFLCSIVLAMIYRCIVHQRYFEGNNMLLTFEKSVHVLGVVQDQQLLVLCKNAKLYHVASP
;
A
#
# COMPACT_ATOMS: atom_id res chain seq x y z
N MET A 1 -54.30 -29.65 -38.43
CA MET A 1 -54.32 -28.32 -39.08
C MET A 1 -53.17 -27.51 -38.50
N MET A 2 -52.04 -27.47 -39.21
CA MET A 2 -51.61 -26.39 -40.11
C MET A 2 -51.08 -25.16 -39.32
N ARG A 3 -49.76 -25.00 -39.27
CA ARG A 3 -48.95 -24.16 -40.19
C ARG A 3 -49.38 -22.68 -40.15
N MET A 4 -48.49 -21.82 -39.63
CA MET A 4 -48.13 -20.61 -40.38
C MET A 4 -46.68 -20.21 -40.09
N TRP A 5 -45.81 -20.72 -40.96
CA TRP A 5 -44.48 -20.23 -41.26
C TRP A 5 -44.58 -19.69 -42.70
N SER A 6 -44.31 -18.41 -42.91
CA SER A 6 -44.02 -17.83 -44.24
C SER A 6 -43.38 -16.46 -44.02
N SER A 7 -42.06 -16.31 -44.23
CA SER A 7 -41.40 -16.18 -45.54
C SER A 7 -41.21 -14.70 -45.91
N PHE A 8 -40.02 -14.17 -45.63
CA PHE A 8 -39.43 -13.12 -46.46
C PHE A 8 -38.39 -13.78 -47.39
N LYS A 9 -38.72 -13.81 -48.68
CA LYS A 9 -37.88 -14.30 -49.78
C LYS A 9 -36.89 -13.21 -50.16
N TYR A 10 -35.64 -13.59 -50.43
CA TYR A 10 -34.82 -12.91 -51.42
C TYR A 10 -34.73 -13.78 -52.68
N THR A 11 -35.04 -13.16 -53.80
CA THR A 11 -34.98 -13.69 -55.15
C THR A 11 -33.61 -13.41 -55.74
N ILE A 12 -32.90 -14.44 -56.20
CA ILE A 12 -31.84 -14.31 -57.22
C ILE A 12 -32.18 -15.29 -58.33
N THR A 13 -32.57 -14.76 -59.48
CA THR A 13 -32.88 -15.51 -60.71
C THR A 13 -31.82 -15.28 -61.77
N GLY A 14 -31.38 -16.39 -62.39
CA GLY A 14 -30.73 -16.47 -63.71
C GLY A 14 -29.20 -16.59 -63.65
N ARG A 15 -28.52 -17.56 -64.29
CA ARG A 15 -28.91 -18.46 -65.39
C ARG A 15 -27.97 -19.69 -65.44
N SER A 16 -28.54 -20.80 -65.90
CA SER A 16 -28.02 -22.18 -66.03
C SER A 16 -26.93 -22.40 -67.09
N SER A 17 -25.99 -23.33 -66.84
CA SER A 17 -25.57 -24.44 -67.74
C SER A 17 -24.66 -25.46 -66.99
N ARG A 18 -24.92 -26.75 -67.19
CA ARG A 18 -24.43 -27.99 -66.52
C ARG A 18 -23.13 -28.56 -67.22
N PRO A 19 -22.56 -29.76 -66.90
CA PRO A 19 -21.85 -30.21 -65.68
C PRO A 19 -20.57 -31.08 -65.94
N SER A 20 -19.60 -31.14 -65.00
CA SER A 20 -18.60 -32.23 -64.79
C SER A 20 -17.43 -31.67 -63.95
N ASP A 21 -16.78 -32.30 -62.97
CA ASP A 21 -16.82 -33.62 -62.36
C ASP A 21 -16.15 -33.53 -60.97
N VAL A 22 -16.67 -34.31 -60.03
CA VAL A 22 -16.02 -35.07 -58.93
C VAL A 22 -14.84 -34.47 -58.13
N SER A 23 -15.09 -34.40 -56.81
CA SER A 23 -14.15 -34.67 -55.69
C SER A 23 -13.05 -33.65 -55.32
N SER A 24 -13.33 -32.82 -54.30
CA SER A 24 -12.44 -32.53 -53.14
C SER A 24 -12.84 -31.22 -52.44
N ARG A 25 -13.97 -31.21 -51.70
CA ARG A 25 -14.43 -29.96 -51.03
C ARG A 25 -14.93 -30.10 -49.60
N SER A 26 -14.60 -31.19 -48.90
CA SER A 26 -15.02 -31.37 -47.49
C SER A 26 -13.94 -31.00 -46.46
N ASP A 27 -12.65 -30.87 -46.84
CA ASP A 27 -11.56 -30.62 -45.88
C ASP A 27 -11.14 -29.15 -45.74
N SER A 28 -11.50 -28.29 -46.70
CA SER A 28 -11.17 -26.86 -46.66
C SER A 28 -12.16 -26.03 -45.84
N SER A 29 -13.44 -26.45 -45.75
CA SER A 29 -14.42 -25.73 -44.92
C SER A 29 -14.16 -25.93 -43.42
N VAL A 30 -13.82 -27.15 -42.99
CA VAL A 30 -13.58 -27.50 -41.58
C VAL A 30 -12.33 -26.81 -41.01
N LYS A 31 -11.27 -26.64 -41.82
CA LYS A 31 -10.07 -25.87 -41.42
C LYS A 31 -10.35 -24.36 -41.33
N THR A 32 -11.18 -23.82 -42.22
CA THR A 32 -11.55 -22.40 -42.23
C THR A 32 -12.43 -22.05 -41.03
N GLU A 33 -13.34 -22.96 -40.65
CA GLU A 33 -14.26 -22.79 -39.51
C GLU A 33 -13.53 -22.89 -38.15
N LYS A 34 -12.59 -23.83 -37.99
CA LYS A 34 -11.72 -23.90 -36.79
C LYS A 34 -10.82 -22.67 -36.62
N THR A 35 -10.34 -22.10 -37.71
CA THR A 35 -9.48 -20.89 -37.69
C THR A 35 -10.29 -19.62 -37.40
N ALA A 36 -11.53 -19.54 -37.91
CA ALA A 36 -12.48 -18.48 -37.59
C ALA A 36 -12.92 -18.54 -36.12
N SER A 37 -13.17 -19.73 -35.57
CA SER A 37 -13.54 -19.94 -34.17
C SER A 37 -12.42 -19.54 -33.18
N LYS A 38 -11.17 -19.95 -33.45
CA LYS A 38 -10.00 -19.53 -32.65
C LYS A 38 -9.78 -18.00 -32.68
N THR A 39 -9.97 -17.39 -33.85
CA THR A 39 -9.83 -15.93 -34.01
C THR A 39 -10.95 -15.17 -33.28
N ALA A 40 -12.17 -15.69 -33.31
CA ALA A 40 -13.29 -15.12 -32.55
C ALA A 40 -13.08 -15.25 -31.04
N LEU A 41 -12.62 -16.41 -30.55
CA LEU A 41 -12.31 -16.62 -29.13
C LEU A 41 -11.19 -15.69 -28.64
N GLY A 42 -10.10 -15.55 -29.41
CA GLY A 42 -9.01 -14.63 -29.08
C GLY A 42 -9.46 -13.16 -28.99
N ARG A 43 -10.42 -12.74 -29.84
CA ARG A 43 -11.02 -11.39 -29.76
C ARG A 43 -11.88 -11.21 -28.52
N ILE A 44 -12.68 -12.22 -28.17
CA ILE A 44 -13.52 -12.19 -26.97
C ILE A 44 -12.65 -12.09 -25.72
N VAL A 45 -11.63 -12.95 -25.60
CA VAL A 45 -10.70 -12.94 -24.46
C VAL A 45 -9.97 -11.60 -24.37
N SER A 46 -9.44 -11.09 -25.48
CA SER A 46 -8.77 -9.78 -25.51
C SER A 46 -9.68 -8.64 -25.07
N ASN A 47 -10.95 -8.66 -25.49
CA ASN A 47 -11.94 -7.66 -25.10
C ASN A 47 -12.32 -7.74 -23.63
N VAL A 48 -12.48 -8.95 -23.09
CA VAL A 48 -12.75 -9.15 -21.67
C VAL A 48 -11.59 -8.64 -20.83
N VAL A 49 -10.35 -8.98 -21.18
CA VAL A 49 -9.14 -8.50 -20.49
C VAL A 49 -9.04 -6.97 -20.57
N ALA A 50 -9.27 -6.38 -21.75
CA ALA A 50 -9.29 -4.93 -21.91
C ALA A 50 -10.36 -4.25 -21.04
N GLY A 51 -11.57 -4.82 -21.01
CA GLY A 51 -12.66 -4.34 -20.16
C GLY A 51 -12.28 -4.40 -18.70
N MET A 52 -11.78 -5.54 -18.22
CA MET A 52 -11.30 -5.69 -16.84
C MET A 52 -10.22 -4.67 -16.48
N LEU A 53 -9.26 -4.40 -17.37
CA LEU A 53 -8.22 -3.39 -17.14
C LEU A 53 -8.76 -1.96 -17.03
N VAL A 54 -9.82 -1.62 -17.77
CA VAL A 54 -10.48 -0.31 -17.69
C VAL A 54 -11.32 -0.17 -16.42
N PHE A 55 -11.95 -1.26 -15.98
CA PHE A 55 -12.76 -1.26 -14.76
C PHE A 55 -11.96 -1.46 -13.48
N LEU A 56 -10.75 -2.02 -13.56
CA LEU A 56 -9.90 -2.28 -12.41
C LEU A 56 -9.67 -1.02 -11.55
N PRO A 57 -9.29 0.15 -12.10
CA PRO A 57 -9.18 1.39 -11.31
C PRO A 57 -10.47 1.77 -10.58
N ILE A 58 -11.64 1.56 -11.18
CA ILE A 58 -12.94 1.87 -10.56
C ILE A 58 -13.20 0.92 -9.39
N PHE A 59 -12.98 -0.39 -9.57
CA PHE A 59 -13.12 -1.36 -8.49
C PHE A 59 -12.13 -1.10 -7.36
N THR A 60 -10.86 -0.81 -7.68
CA THR A 60 -9.85 -0.49 -6.67
C THR A 60 -10.19 0.78 -5.91
N LEU A 61 -10.70 1.80 -6.60
CA LEU A 61 -11.16 3.05 -5.99
C LEU A 61 -12.32 2.80 -5.02
N ILE A 62 -13.33 2.01 -5.41
CA ILE A 62 -14.44 1.65 -4.50
C ILE A 62 -13.88 0.99 -3.23
N VAL A 63 -12.99 0.01 -3.38
CA VAL A 63 -12.39 -0.66 -2.23
C VAL A 63 -11.62 0.32 -1.34
N LEU A 64 -10.76 1.16 -1.91
CA LEU A 64 -9.97 2.12 -1.14
C LEU A 64 -10.85 3.18 -0.46
N VAL A 65 -11.90 3.67 -1.11
CA VAL A 65 -12.84 4.62 -0.50
C VAL A 65 -13.61 3.95 0.65
N THR A 66 -14.06 2.70 0.49
CA THR A 66 -14.71 1.94 1.58
C THR A 66 -13.78 1.56 2.73
N GLN A 67 -12.48 1.80 2.58
CA GLN A 67 -11.47 1.61 3.62
C GLN A 67 -11.07 2.95 4.26
N ASP A 68 -11.88 4.00 4.06
CA ASP A 68 -11.74 5.35 4.61
C ASP A 68 -10.38 6.00 4.33
N MET A 69 -9.87 5.83 3.11
CA MET A 69 -8.58 6.35 2.65
C MET A 69 -8.47 7.90 2.56
N PHE A 70 -9.39 8.62 3.16
CA PHE A 70 -9.38 10.08 3.31
C PHE A 70 -9.35 10.55 4.77
N ASP A 71 -9.83 9.73 5.69
CA ASP A 71 -9.81 9.97 7.13
C ASP A 71 -9.91 8.61 7.85
N ARG A 72 -8.79 8.09 8.31
CA ARG A 72 -8.71 6.78 8.94
C ARG A 72 -7.82 6.84 10.17
N LEU A 73 -8.23 6.17 11.25
CA LEU A 73 -7.49 6.07 12.51
C LEU A 73 -7.67 4.66 13.06
N VAL A 74 -6.56 3.92 13.19
CA VAL A 74 -6.56 2.52 13.59
C VAL A 74 -5.43 2.25 14.57
N VAL A 75 -5.72 1.48 15.60
CA VAL A 75 -4.70 1.00 16.56
C VAL A 75 -3.75 0.01 15.88
N SER A 76 -2.46 0.31 15.91
CA SER A 76 -1.39 -0.58 15.50
C SER A 76 -1.01 -1.47 16.68
N VAL A 77 -0.92 -2.78 16.42
CA VAL A 77 -0.59 -3.75 17.47
C VAL A 77 0.91 -3.74 17.72
N ASN A 78 1.34 -3.51 18.97
CA ASN A 78 2.75 -3.41 19.33
C ASN A 78 3.19 -4.42 20.40
N THR A 79 3.22 -5.71 20.06
CA THR A 79 3.61 -6.75 21.05
C THR A 79 5.11 -6.74 21.36
N GLN A 80 5.48 -7.09 22.59
CA GLN A 80 6.88 -7.15 23.07
C GLN A 80 7.68 -8.29 22.44
N THR A 81 7.93 -8.21 21.13
CA THR A 81 8.63 -9.22 20.35
C THR A 81 9.64 -8.57 19.40
N THR A 82 10.64 -9.34 18.99
CA THR A 82 11.63 -8.89 18.00
C THR A 82 11.04 -8.62 16.62
N THR A 83 9.85 -9.18 16.32
CA THR A 83 9.13 -8.91 15.06
C THR A 83 8.59 -7.49 15.01
N PHE A 84 8.25 -6.92 16.18
CA PHE A 84 7.88 -5.52 16.35
C PHE A 84 9.04 -4.67 16.88
N TYR A 85 10.28 -5.08 16.59
CA TYR A 85 11.51 -4.32 16.86
C TYR A 85 11.82 -4.01 18.33
N TRP A 86 11.18 -4.69 19.27
CA TRP A 86 11.53 -4.59 20.68
C TRP A 86 12.91 -5.19 20.94
N SER A 87 13.71 -4.49 21.74
CA SER A 87 15.01 -4.98 22.20
C SER A 87 15.38 -4.44 23.58
N ASP A 88 16.26 -5.18 24.27
CA ASP A 88 16.85 -4.74 25.53
C ASP A 88 17.81 -3.55 25.28
N TYR A 89 17.78 -2.54 26.16
CA TYR A 89 18.70 -1.41 26.08
C TYR A 89 19.48 -1.19 27.38
N GLY A 90 18.81 -1.17 28.54
CA GLY A 90 19.44 -0.99 29.85
C GLY A 90 18.63 -1.62 30.99
N LYS A 91 19.30 -2.13 32.03
CA LYS A 91 18.68 -2.79 33.21
C LYS A 91 19.40 -2.38 34.48
N SER A 92 19.30 -1.11 34.84
CA SER A 92 20.14 -0.52 35.89
C SER A 92 19.48 0.62 36.68
N CYS A 93 18.51 1.33 36.08
CA CYS A 93 17.87 2.48 36.68
C CYS A 93 17.01 2.13 37.90
N VAL A 94 17.24 2.84 39.01
CA VAL A 94 16.37 2.76 40.19
C VAL A 94 15.61 4.07 40.33
N LEU A 95 14.28 3.99 40.36
CA LEU A 95 13.41 5.15 40.51
C LEU A 95 12.94 5.26 41.95
N SER A 96 13.18 6.40 42.59
CA SER A 96 12.75 6.73 43.95
C SER A 96 11.63 7.77 43.93
N ALA A 97 11.04 8.08 45.09
CA ALA A 97 10.01 9.12 45.20
C ALA A 97 10.44 10.50 44.65
N THR A 98 11.74 10.81 44.62
CA THR A 98 12.29 12.09 44.12
C THR A 98 12.78 12.03 42.67
N GLY A 99 12.61 10.90 41.98
CA GLY A 99 13.10 10.66 40.63
C GLY A 99 14.25 9.65 40.59
N TRP A 100 15.09 9.73 39.54
CA TRP A 100 16.18 8.78 39.33
C TRP A 100 17.17 8.79 40.49
N THR A 101 17.50 7.60 40.99
CA THR A 101 18.52 7.43 42.02
C THR A 101 19.90 7.68 41.41
N PRO A 102 20.74 8.56 42.00
CA PRO A 102 22.05 8.87 41.47
C PRO A 102 22.90 7.61 41.21
N SER A 103 23.64 7.61 40.09
CA SER A 103 24.56 6.53 39.70
C SER A 103 23.95 5.14 39.47
N THR A 104 22.62 5.01 39.39
CA THR A 104 21.98 3.72 39.12
C THR A 104 21.81 3.47 37.62
N CYS A 105 21.31 4.45 36.88
CA CYS A 105 21.19 4.36 35.42
C CYS A 105 22.56 4.30 34.71
N ASP A 106 22.67 3.41 33.73
CA ASP A 106 23.81 3.27 32.83
C ASP A 106 23.97 4.48 31.89
N ALA A 107 25.18 4.62 31.33
CA ALA A 107 25.53 5.77 30.50
C ALA A 107 24.71 5.84 29.20
N ALA A 108 24.40 4.69 28.60
CA ALA A 108 23.62 4.63 27.37
C ALA A 108 22.19 5.12 27.60
N THR A 109 21.53 4.62 28.65
CA THR A 109 20.17 5.07 29.05
C THR A 109 20.11 6.57 29.32
N LYS A 110 21.11 7.14 30.00
CA LYS A 110 21.17 8.58 30.26
C LYS A 110 21.38 9.40 29.00
N ALA A 111 22.17 8.89 28.05
CA ALA A 111 22.53 9.60 26.83
C ALA A 111 21.34 9.80 25.88
N VAL A 112 20.24 9.05 26.04
CA VAL A 112 19.06 9.10 25.14
C VAL A 112 18.45 10.48 25.02
N THR A 113 18.53 11.29 26.08
CA THR A 113 18.04 12.68 26.10
C THR A 113 19.04 13.59 26.80
N PRO A 114 18.98 14.92 26.62
CA PRO A 114 19.79 15.85 27.41
C PRO A 114 19.63 15.64 28.92
N ASP A 115 20.68 15.89 29.71
CA ASP A 115 20.71 15.58 31.15
C ASP A 115 19.53 16.17 31.94
N LYS A 116 19.15 17.43 31.65
CA LYS A 116 18.02 18.08 32.32
C LYS A 116 16.69 17.41 31.98
N THR A 117 16.49 17.05 30.71
CA THR A 117 15.32 16.30 30.26
C THR A 117 15.27 14.93 30.91
N PHE A 118 16.39 14.20 30.95
CA PHE A 118 16.46 12.89 31.58
C PHE A 118 16.10 12.96 33.06
N ALA A 119 16.61 13.95 33.78
CA ALA A 119 16.25 14.20 35.18
C ALA A 119 14.75 14.51 35.34
N ALA A 120 14.19 15.35 34.47
CA ALA A 120 12.76 15.68 34.47
C ALA A 120 11.87 14.45 34.21
N ILE A 121 12.25 13.58 33.27
CA ILE A 121 11.57 12.29 33.02
C ILE A 121 11.49 11.48 34.32
N GLY A 122 12.60 11.39 35.07
CA GLY A 122 12.61 10.70 36.36
C GLY A 122 11.64 11.30 37.37
N VAL A 123 11.57 12.62 37.46
CA VAL A 123 10.61 13.32 38.35
C VAL A 123 9.17 13.03 37.92
N VAL A 124 8.87 13.04 36.62
CA VAL A 124 7.53 12.73 36.11
C VAL A 124 7.14 11.29 36.44
N LEU A 125 8.03 10.33 36.15
CA LEU A 125 7.80 8.91 36.45
C LEU A 125 7.58 8.70 37.96
N SER A 126 8.37 9.35 38.83
CA SER A 126 8.21 9.17 40.28
C SER A 126 6.90 9.75 40.83
N GLN A 127 6.43 10.85 40.25
CA GLN A 127 5.14 11.44 40.63
C GLN A 127 3.98 10.54 40.21
N GLN A 128 4.01 10.04 38.97
CA GLN A 128 2.90 9.29 38.39
C GLN A 128 2.86 7.82 38.87
N TRP A 129 4.01 7.24 39.21
CA TRP A 129 4.12 5.94 39.89
C TRP A 129 4.27 6.06 41.42
N SER A 130 3.87 7.19 42.02
CA SER A 130 4.04 7.42 43.46
C SER A 130 3.41 6.34 44.35
N LYS A 131 2.23 5.83 43.99
CA LYS A 131 1.58 4.72 44.69
C LYS A 131 2.35 3.41 44.55
N GLU A 132 2.89 3.16 43.36
CA GLU A 132 3.71 1.98 43.09
C GLU A 132 5.01 1.99 43.89
N ILE A 133 5.67 3.15 43.95
CA ILE A 133 6.89 3.36 44.73
C ILE A 133 6.61 3.11 46.22
N ALA A 134 5.47 3.56 46.73
CA ALA A 134 5.08 3.32 48.11
C ALA A 134 4.86 1.82 48.39
N GLU A 135 4.16 1.11 47.50
CA GLU A 135 3.93 -0.34 47.58
C GLU A 135 5.25 -1.14 47.49
N ALA A 136 6.19 -0.68 46.67
CA ALA A 136 7.52 -1.31 46.50
C ALA A 136 8.47 -1.11 47.71
N GLY A 137 8.06 -0.36 48.73
CA GLY A 137 8.91 -0.04 49.87
C GLY A 137 9.90 1.11 49.63
N GLY A 138 9.65 1.95 48.61
CA GLY A 138 10.32 3.23 48.41
C GLY A 138 11.08 3.40 47.10
N ALA A 139 11.23 2.35 46.29
CA ALA A 139 11.88 2.43 44.99
C ALA A 139 11.38 1.36 44.01
N LEU A 140 11.45 1.65 42.71
CA LEU A 140 11.15 0.72 41.61
C LEU A 140 12.41 0.41 40.80
N GLN A 141 12.49 -0.81 40.31
CA GLN A 141 13.55 -1.26 39.39
C GLN A 141 13.06 -1.03 37.95
N VAL A 142 13.70 -0.10 37.23
CA VAL A 142 13.26 0.30 35.90
C VAL A 142 14.18 -0.28 34.84
N THR A 143 13.60 -1.12 33.99
CA THR A 143 14.23 -1.58 32.76
C THR A 143 13.94 -0.59 31.64
N THR A 144 14.96 -0.34 30.85
CA THR A 144 14.93 0.47 29.66
C THR A 144 14.94 -0.43 28.42
N CYS A 145 13.94 -0.26 27.58
CA CYS A 145 13.78 -0.96 26.31
C CYS A 145 13.76 0.05 25.16
N VAL A 146 14.06 -0.44 23.96
CA VAL A 146 13.91 0.36 22.74
C VAL A 146 13.10 -0.40 21.71
N ILE A 147 12.29 0.35 20.96
CA ILE A 147 11.63 -0.09 19.74
C ILE A 147 12.28 0.67 18.58
N GLY A 148 12.84 -0.06 17.61
CA GLY A 148 13.58 0.56 16.50
C GLY A 148 15.03 0.86 16.86
N GLY A 149 15.52 2.07 16.56
CA GLY A 149 16.91 2.48 16.83
C GLY A 149 17.94 1.76 15.96
N THR A 150 17.53 1.40 14.74
CA THR A 150 18.38 0.74 13.73
C THR A 150 18.14 1.36 12.36
N SER A 151 19.12 1.24 11.46
CA SER A 151 19.01 1.77 10.09
C SER A 151 17.89 1.14 9.27
N ASP A 152 17.44 -0.06 9.64
CA ASP A 152 16.37 -0.78 8.94
C ASP A 152 14.97 -0.24 9.27
N VAL A 153 14.83 0.40 10.44
CA VAL A 153 13.57 0.99 10.95
C VAL A 153 13.56 2.50 10.81
N GLY A 154 14.69 3.14 11.14
CA GLY A 154 15.02 4.57 11.11
C GLY A 154 14.13 5.55 11.86
N TRP A 155 13.46 5.03 12.88
CA TRP A 155 12.96 5.79 14.02
C TRP A 155 13.28 4.99 15.29
N ALA A 156 13.17 5.63 16.45
CA ALA A 156 13.34 4.96 17.72
C ALA A 156 12.36 5.51 18.74
N ASN A 157 11.80 4.62 19.55
CA ASN A 157 11.04 4.98 20.74
C ASN A 157 11.66 4.28 21.95
N MET A 158 11.59 4.92 23.10
CA MET A 158 12.17 4.43 24.34
C MET A 158 11.07 4.03 25.32
N GLN A 159 11.24 2.92 26.02
CA GLN A 159 10.23 2.40 26.93
C GLN A 159 10.84 2.12 28.29
N PHE A 160 10.13 2.52 29.34
CA PHE A 160 10.51 2.28 30.72
C PHE A 160 9.52 1.29 31.33
N ILE A 161 10.00 0.12 31.76
CA ILE A 161 9.19 -0.90 32.40
C ILE A 161 9.62 -0.99 33.86
N ALA A 162 8.71 -0.68 34.78
CA ALA A 162 8.99 -0.69 36.21
C ALA A 162 8.55 -2.01 36.86
N GLY A 163 9.46 -2.64 37.60
CA GLY A 163 9.18 -3.75 38.52
C GLY A 163 9.35 -3.31 39.97
N TYR A 164 8.75 -4.05 40.91
CA TYR A 164 8.82 -3.74 42.34
C TYR A 164 10.19 -4.12 42.93
N ASP A 165 10.59 -5.38 42.76
CA ASP A 165 11.76 -5.99 43.38
C ASP A 165 12.74 -6.60 42.36
N TYR A 166 12.44 -6.50 41.07
CA TYR A 166 13.26 -7.02 39.97
C TYR A 166 13.16 -6.12 38.72
N PHE A 167 14.16 -6.19 37.84
CA PHE A 167 14.16 -5.53 36.54
C PHE A 167 13.35 -6.36 35.51
N PRO A 168 12.20 -5.89 35.02
CA PRO A 168 11.40 -6.61 34.02
C PRO A 168 12.18 -6.81 32.71
N ALA A 169 11.83 -7.83 31.94
CA ALA A 169 12.42 -8.06 30.62
C ALA A 169 11.73 -7.22 29.53
N CYS A 170 12.47 -6.74 28.52
CA CYS A 170 11.87 -6.11 27.34
C CYS A 170 11.19 -7.12 26.42
N LEU A 171 11.65 -8.38 26.46
CA LEU A 171 11.17 -9.51 25.67
C LEU A 171 10.82 -10.68 26.61
N PRO A 172 9.72 -10.59 27.36
CA PRO A 172 9.32 -11.64 28.30
C PRO A 172 8.98 -12.94 27.58
N THR A 173 9.43 -14.08 28.12
CA THR A 173 9.09 -15.43 27.61
C THR A 173 7.87 -16.05 28.29
N ALA A 174 7.46 -15.47 29.42
CA ALA A 174 6.28 -15.79 30.22
C ALA A 174 5.64 -14.48 30.71
N PRO A 175 4.37 -14.47 31.18
CA PRO A 175 3.77 -13.28 31.76
C PRO A 175 4.60 -12.76 32.94
N GLN A 176 4.88 -11.46 32.97
CA GLN A 176 5.64 -10.81 34.05
C GLN A 176 4.84 -9.68 34.68
N ASP A 177 4.89 -9.60 36.02
CA ASP A 177 4.14 -8.61 36.79
C ASP A 177 4.92 -7.29 36.91
N ILE A 178 4.37 -6.19 36.40
CA ILE A 178 4.97 -4.86 36.40
C ILE A 178 4.17 -3.89 37.27
N ALA A 179 4.84 -2.88 37.79
CA ALA A 179 4.23 -1.74 38.46
C ALA A 179 3.64 -0.74 37.45
N GLY A 180 4.30 -0.60 36.30
CA GLY A 180 3.88 0.34 35.27
C GLY A 180 4.79 0.28 34.06
N VAL A 181 4.33 0.90 32.97
CA VAL A 181 5.10 1.03 31.74
C VAL A 181 4.91 2.44 31.18
N ALA A 182 5.98 3.03 30.69
CA ALA A 182 5.98 4.33 30.05
C ALA A 182 6.66 4.26 28.69
N MET A 183 6.21 5.08 27.76
CA MET A 183 6.83 5.30 26.45
C MET A 183 7.25 6.75 26.34
N LEU A 184 8.50 6.95 25.93
CA LEU A 184 9.11 8.24 25.66
C LEU A 184 9.31 8.38 24.16
N GLU A 185 8.78 9.50 23.66
CA GLU A 185 8.75 9.88 22.26
C GLU A 185 9.10 11.37 22.11
N THR A 186 9.00 11.91 20.90
CA THR A 186 9.09 13.34 20.63
C THR A 186 7.86 13.85 19.89
N THR A 187 7.52 15.12 20.06
CA THR A 187 6.35 15.72 19.41
C THR A 187 6.55 17.19 19.11
N ILE A 188 5.60 17.79 18.41
CA ILE A 188 5.54 19.23 18.12
C ILE A 188 4.25 19.82 18.69
N ARG A 189 4.31 21.07 19.13
CA ARG A 189 3.16 21.88 19.52
C ARG A 189 3.32 23.29 18.96
N ASP A 190 2.22 23.96 18.66
CA ASP A 190 2.24 25.29 18.01
C ASP A 190 2.95 26.35 18.86
N ASP A 191 2.93 26.20 20.18
CA ASP A 191 3.58 27.05 21.18
C ASP A 191 5.04 26.68 21.48
N HIS A 192 5.54 25.56 20.94
CA HIS A 192 6.89 25.05 21.19
C HIS A 192 7.63 24.77 19.87
N VAL A 193 8.30 25.80 19.36
CA VAL A 193 8.99 25.77 18.05
C VAL A 193 10.18 24.82 17.97
N ASP A 194 10.78 24.48 19.11
CA ASP A 194 11.97 23.62 19.20
C ASP A 194 11.62 22.13 19.29
N GLY A 195 10.32 21.79 19.34
CA GLY A 195 9.86 20.43 19.62
C GLY A 195 9.99 20.05 21.09
N LEU A 196 9.40 18.91 21.44
CA LEU A 196 9.24 18.46 22.82
C LEU A 196 9.50 16.96 22.94
N PHE A 197 9.91 16.53 24.12
CA PHE A 197 9.81 15.12 24.51
C PHE A 197 8.40 14.86 25.03
N PHE A 198 7.87 13.69 24.72
CA PHE A 198 6.51 13.30 25.03
C PHE A 198 6.51 11.97 25.78
N LEU A 199 5.94 11.95 26.97
CA LEU A 199 5.89 10.77 27.83
C LEU A 199 4.44 10.36 28.02
N THR A 200 4.12 9.12 27.65
CA THR A 200 2.81 8.49 27.91
C THR A 200 3.02 7.28 28.82
N LEU A 201 2.22 7.15 29.88
CA LEU A 201 2.40 6.04 30.82
C LEU A 201 1.14 5.43 31.38
N TYR A 202 1.34 4.18 31.82
CA TYR A 202 0.42 3.33 32.56
C TYR A 202 0.93 3.10 33.99
N SER A 203 0.01 3.07 34.95
CA SER A 203 0.25 2.83 36.38
C SER A 203 -0.82 1.87 36.88
N ASP A 204 -0.43 0.74 37.48
CA ASP A 204 -1.33 -0.36 37.81
C ASP A 204 -2.28 -0.06 38.99
N LEU A 205 -1.81 0.72 39.95
CA LEU A 205 -2.54 1.20 41.13
C LEU A 205 -3.27 2.53 40.87
N ASP A 206 -3.29 3.04 39.64
CA ASP A 206 -4.15 4.16 39.25
C ASP A 206 -5.57 3.65 38.93
N PRO A 207 -6.57 3.89 39.81
CA PRO A 207 -7.93 3.41 39.60
C PRO A 207 -8.65 4.08 38.42
N SER A 208 -8.09 5.17 37.86
CA SER A 208 -8.66 5.83 36.68
C SER A 208 -8.28 5.16 35.36
N MET A 209 -7.29 4.27 35.37
CA MET A 209 -6.84 3.52 34.20
C MET A 209 -7.61 2.21 34.07
N THR A 210 -8.71 2.26 33.35
CA THR A 210 -9.61 1.12 33.13
C THR A 210 -9.63 0.70 31.67
N VAL A 211 -9.81 -0.59 31.41
CA VAL A 211 -9.96 -1.10 30.04
C VAL A 211 -11.25 -0.56 29.39
N TYR A 212 -11.16 -0.11 28.14
CA TYR A 212 -12.31 0.20 27.31
C TYR A 212 -12.11 -0.33 25.88
N SER A 213 -13.23 -0.56 25.19
CA SER A 213 -13.19 -1.01 23.80
C SER A 213 -13.15 0.20 22.87
N TYR A 214 -12.04 0.35 22.15
CA TYR A 214 -11.82 1.38 21.14
C TYR A 214 -12.33 0.90 19.78
N GLY A 215 -13.21 1.69 19.17
CA GLY A 215 -13.70 1.45 17.81
C GLY A 215 -12.78 2.10 16.78
N ASN A 216 -12.07 1.28 16.01
CA ASN A 216 -11.26 1.75 14.88
C ASN A 216 -12.17 2.27 13.76
N SER A 217 -11.66 3.19 12.95
CA SER A 217 -12.44 3.74 11.83
C SER A 217 -12.76 2.69 10.75
N ASP A 218 -12.00 1.59 10.68
CA ASP A 218 -12.28 0.47 9.77
C ASP A 218 -13.34 -0.52 10.28
N GLY A 219 -14.01 -0.19 11.39
CA GLY A 219 -15.07 -0.99 12.00
C GLY A 219 -14.58 -2.14 12.88
N THR A 220 -13.27 -2.32 13.02
CA THR A 220 -12.69 -3.27 13.98
C THR A 220 -12.66 -2.67 15.39
N PHE A 221 -12.50 -3.52 16.41
CA PHE A 221 -12.41 -3.09 17.80
C PHE A 221 -11.12 -3.62 18.42
N GLN A 222 -10.48 -2.80 19.27
CA GLN A 222 -9.33 -3.19 20.08
C GLN A 222 -9.49 -2.63 21.49
N ASN A 223 -8.92 -3.29 22.49
CA ASN A 223 -8.99 -2.82 23.86
C ASN A 223 -7.81 -1.89 24.15
N LEU A 224 -8.11 -0.75 24.77
CA LEU A 224 -7.12 0.23 25.23
C LEU A 224 -7.35 0.53 26.72
N MET A 225 -6.33 1.05 27.39
CA MET A 225 -6.47 1.61 28.73
C MET A 225 -6.96 3.05 28.64
N ALA A 226 -8.01 3.38 29.38
CA ALA A 226 -8.51 4.75 29.47
C ALA A 226 -7.56 5.63 30.29
N ASN A 227 -7.54 6.93 29.98
CA ASN A 227 -6.82 7.95 30.74
C ASN A 227 -5.32 7.67 30.95
N PRO A 228 -4.54 7.28 29.91
CA PRO A 228 -3.10 7.23 30.07
C PRO A 228 -2.58 8.61 30.48
N GLN A 229 -1.62 8.65 31.41
CA GLN A 229 -1.05 9.92 31.83
C GLN A 229 -0.06 10.39 30.76
N ARG A 230 -0.20 11.63 30.33
CA ARG A 230 0.55 12.21 29.21
C ARG A 230 1.24 13.50 29.62
N THR A 231 2.51 13.64 29.31
CA THR A 231 3.34 14.75 29.79
C THR A 231 4.34 15.19 28.72
N LEU A 232 4.45 16.50 28.53
CA LEU A 232 5.43 17.14 27.67
C LEU A 232 6.62 17.59 28.50
N ILE A 233 7.82 17.42 27.95
CA ILE A 233 9.07 17.80 28.59
C ILE A 233 9.92 18.57 27.59
N THR A 234 10.38 19.76 27.96
CA THR A 234 11.28 20.54 27.11
C THR A 234 12.73 20.02 27.21
N ALA A 235 13.60 20.41 26.27
CA ALA A 235 15.04 20.12 26.35
C ALA A 235 15.70 20.70 27.62
N ASP A 236 15.12 21.76 28.19
CA ASP A 236 15.56 22.36 29.45
C ASP A 236 14.99 21.69 30.71
N GLY A 237 14.10 20.71 30.56
CA GLY A 237 13.51 19.96 31.66
C GLY A 237 12.26 20.59 32.28
N ASN A 238 11.60 21.53 31.59
CA ASN A 238 10.28 22.01 32.01
C ASN A 238 9.24 20.93 31.75
N ILE A 239 8.29 20.77 32.67
CA ILE A 239 7.26 19.71 32.64
C ILE A 239 5.90 20.34 32.46
N GLU A 240 5.15 19.87 31.46
CA GLU A 240 3.81 20.36 31.14
C GLU A 240 2.86 19.17 30.92
N LYS A 241 1.58 19.31 31.30
CA LYS A 241 0.59 18.27 31.05
C LYS A 241 0.15 18.31 29.59
N ASP A 242 0.13 17.16 28.92
CA ASP A 242 -0.48 17.06 27.60
C ASP A 242 -1.96 16.66 27.70
N THR A 243 -2.77 17.26 26.84
CA THR A 243 -4.20 16.89 26.70
C THR A 243 -4.53 16.42 25.29
N VAL A 244 -3.62 16.59 24.34
CA VAL A 244 -3.83 16.23 22.93
C VAL A 244 -3.49 14.76 22.71
N GLY A 245 -2.35 14.30 23.23
CA GLY A 245 -1.84 12.95 23.06
C GLY A 245 -1.32 12.62 21.67
N GLY A 246 -1.25 13.62 20.79
CA GLY A 246 -0.83 13.44 19.40
C GLY A 246 0.66 13.63 19.19
N ASP A 247 1.21 12.82 18.31
CA ASP A 247 2.59 12.81 17.86
C ASP A 247 2.69 12.31 16.40
N TYR A 248 3.91 12.07 15.93
CA TYR A 248 4.20 11.63 14.55
C TYR A 248 3.46 12.45 13.47
N ILE A 249 3.38 13.77 13.65
CA ILE A 249 2.68 14.65 12.73
C ILE A 249 3.53 14.83 11.47
N ILE A 250 3.15 14.13 10.39
CA ILE A 250 3.89 14.12 9.13
C ILE A 250 3.00 14.65 8.00
N TYR A 251 3.55 15.58 7.23
CA TYR A 251 2.88 16.16 6.07
C TYR A 251 3.38 15.56 4.76
N SER A 252 2.48 15.15 3.88
CA SER A 252 2.79 14.74 2.50
C SER A 252 1.89 15.49 1.50
N ARG A 253 2.44 15.80 0.32
CA ARG A 253 1.78 16.65 -0.71
C ARG A 253 1.76 16.00 -2.10
N PRO A 254 1.21 14.78 -2.26
CA PRO A 254 1.24 14.04 -3.53
C PRO A 254 0.50 14.73 -4.68
N LEU A 255 -0.58 15.47 -4.38
CA LEU A 255 -1.39 16.21 -5.35
C LEU A 255 -1.26 17.73 -5.17
N GLY A 256 -0.21 18.19 -4.48
CA GLY A 256 0.02 19.59 -4.14
C GLY A 256 -0.64 20.02 -2.81
N ALA A 257 -0.44 21.29 -2.45
CA ALA A 257 -0.78 21.80 -1.11
C ALA A 257 -2.29 21.83 -0.80
N ARG A 258 -3.17 21.86 -1.81
CA ARG A 258 -4.64 21.85 -1.61
C ARG A 258 -5.12 20.53 -1.00
N TYR A 259 -4.48 19.42 -1.37
CA TYR A 259 -4.83 18.07 -0.93
C TYR A 259 -3.74 17.51 -0.01
N LEU A 260 -3.42 18.30 1.02
CA LEU A 260 -2.45 17.94 2.04
C LEU A 260 -2.87 16.65 2.75
N VAL A 261 -1.96 15.69 2.84
CA VAL A 261 -2.10 14.51 3.69
C VAL A 261 -1.37 14.80 4.99
N MET A 262 -2.09 14.74 6.11
CA MET A 262 -1.53 14.84 7.46
C MET A 262 -1.62 13.46 8.10
N GLY A 263 -0.50 12.76 8.22
CA GLY A 263 -0.38 11.59 9.07
C GLY A 263 -0.14 12.02 10.52
N TYR A 264 -0.68 11.28 11.47
CA TYR A 264 -0.48 11.51 12.90
C TYR A 264 -0.71 10.21 13.66
N CYS A 265 -0.13 10.10 14.85
CA CYS A 265 -0.45 9.03 15.79
C CYS A 265 -0.94 9.64 17.10
N LEU A 266 -1.72 8.85 17.84
CA LEU A 266 -2.04 9.10 19.24
C LEU A 266 -1.38 7.99 20.03
N THR A 267 -0.51 8.34 20.98
CA THR A 267 0.17 7.37 21.83
C THR A 267 -0.82 6.87 22.88
N GLU A 268 -1.06 5.57 22.88
CA GLU A 268 -2.04 4.90 23.73
C GLU A 268 -1.36 3.77 24.52
N ILE A 269 -2.09 3.21 25.49
CA ILE A 269 -1.70 1.96 26.15
C ILE A 269 -2.68 0.89 25.70
N GLU A 270 -2.19 -0.09 24.96
CA GLU A 270 -2.97 -1.23 24.50
C GLU A 270 -3.19 -2.23 25.63
N GLU A 271 -4.39 -2.80 25.67
CA GLU A 271 -4.73 -3.93 26.52
C GLU A 271 -4.78 -5.19 25.67
N LEU A 272 -3.88 -6.13 25.94
CA LEU A 272 -3.54 -7.22 25.03
C LEU A 272 -4.35 -8.51 25.24
N SER A 273 -5.40 -8.55 26.07
CA SER A 273 -6.10 -9.82 26.40
C SER A 273 -6.53 -10.60 25.16
N GLN A 274 -7.06 -9.92 24.15
CA GLN A 274 -7.44 -10.57 22.89
C GLN A 274 -6.22 -10.88 22.00
N VAL A 275 -5.25 -9.97 21.93
CA VAL A 275 -4.05 -10.09 21.09
C VAL A 275 -3.17 -11.26 21.54
N VAL A 276 -3.05 -11.49 22.85
CA VAL A 276 -2.33 -12.62 23.43
C VAL A 276 -2.86 -13.94 22.88
N ILE A 277 -4.19 -14.08 22.79
CA ILE A 277 -4.85 -15.27 22.26
C ILE A 277 -4.65 -15.37 20.75
N ASP A 278 -4.93 -14.28 20.03
CA ASP A 278 -4.91 -14.25 18.56
C ASP A 278 -3.52 -14.50 17.98
N GLN A 279 -2.47 -14.04 18.66
CA GLN A 279 -1.07 -14.19 18.23
C GLN A 279 -0.35 -15.35 18.93
N GLY A 280 -1.00 -16.03 19.88
CA GLY A 280 -0.38 -17.13 20.63
C GLY A 280 0.87 -16.70 21.40
N LEU A 281 0.84 -15.51 22.01
CA LEU A 281 1.98 -14.96 22.74
C LEU A 281 2.29 -15.82 23.97
N THR A 282 3.58 -16.09 24.21
CA THR A 282 4.01 -16.88 25.37
C THR A 282 4.34 -15.99 26.57
N GLY A 283 4.73 -14.73 26.36
CA GLY A 283 5.04 -13.78 27.42
C GLY A 283 4.68 -12.34 27.05
N TRP A 284 4.37 -11.56 28.09
CA TRP A 284 3.95 -10.16 28.02
C TRP A 284 4.12 -9.50 29.40
N SER A 285 4.11 -8.17 29.45
CA SER A 285 4.03 -7.42 30.70
C SER A 285 2.57 -7.23 31.12
N GLN A 286 2.29 -7.39 32.40
CA GLN A 286 0.94 -7.18 32.95
C GLN A 286 1.00 -6.47 34.30
N GLY A 287 -0.01 -5.68 34.62
CA GLY A 287 -0.13 -5.08 35.93
C GLY A 287 -0.16 -6.12 37.06
N LYS A 288 0.64 -5.95 38.11
CA LYS A 288 0.74 -6.92 39.22
C LYS A 288 -0.60 -7.16 39.92
N HIS A 289 -1.38 -6.11 40.14
CA HIS A 289 -2.64 -6.10 40.87
C HIS A 289 -3.83 -6.24 39.94
N SER A 290 -3.88 -5.49 38.83
CA SER A 290 -5.01 -5.55 37.89
C SER A 290 -5.00 -6.81 37.02
N LYS A 291 -3.82 -7.40 36.80
CA LYS A 291 -3.56 -8.48 35.83
C LYS A 291 -3.92 -8.13 34.39
N HIS A 292 -4.04 -6.83 34.07
CA HIS A 292 -4.22 -6.41 32.68
C HIS A 292 -2.90 -6.56 31.90
N PRO A 293 -2.88 -7.35 30.80
CA PRO A 293 -1.73 -7.40 29.91
C PRO A 293 -1.65 -6.09 29.14
N VAL A 294 -0.56 -5.34 29.31
CA VAL A 294 -0.45 -3.97 28.78
C VAL A 294 0.82 -3.80 27.97
N VAL A 295 0.72 -2.98 26.92
CA VAL A 295 1.88 -2.52 26.18
C VAL A 295 1.61 -1.11 25.66
N PRO A 296 2.61 -0.23 25.62
CA PRO A 296 2.48 1.02 24.89
C PRO A 296 2.29 0.77 23.39
N GLY A 297 1.40 1.53 22.76
CA GLY A 297 1.10 1.41 21.33
C GLY A 297 0.58 2.71 20.75
N TRP A 298 0.07 2.65 19.52
CA TRP A 298 -0.38 3.85 18.80
C TRP A 298 -1.71 3.65 18.10
N ALA A 299 -2.59 4.64 18.19
CA ALA A 299 -3.64 4.82 17.20
C ALA A 299 -3.10 5.73 16.10
N CYS A 300 -2.67 5.15 14.98
CA CYS A 300 -2.11 5.91 13.86
C CYS A 300 -3.15 6.12 12.77
N GLY A 301 -3.10 7.31 12.18
CA GLY A 301 -4.11 7.77 11.26
C GLY A 301 -3.62 8.80 10.27
N HIS A 302 -4.55 9.22 9.41
CA HIS A 302 -4.31 10.32 8.50
C HIS A 302 -5.59 11.11 8.25
N LYS A 303 -5.40 12.34 7.80
CA LYS A 303 -6.47 13.21 7.33
C LYS A 303 -6.07 13.89 6.03
N VAL A 304 -6.99 13.90 5.05
CA VAL A 304 -6.79 14.55 3.76
C VAL A 304 -7.57 15.86 3.70
N SER A 305 -6.87 16.97 3.46
CA SER A 305 -7.50 18.27 3.22
C SER A 305 -8.31 18.28 1.92
N ASN A 306 -9.50 18.89 1.96
CA ASN A 306 -10.42 18.98 0.82
C ASN A 306 -10.79 17.61 0.20
N ALA A 307 -10.86 16.56 1.02
CA ALA A 307 -11.21 15.20 0.59
C ALA A 307 -12.51 15.13 -0.21
N GLN A 308 -13.54 15.92 0.16
CA GLN A 308 -14.83 15.93 -0.53
C GLN A 308 -14.69 16.29 -2.01
N GLU A 309 -13.84 17.26 -2.36
CA GLU A 309 -13.60 17.64 -3.76
C GLU A 309 -13.01 16.48 -4.56
N LEU A 310 -12.09 15.71 -3.95
CA LEU A 310 -11.49 14.54 -4.58
C LEU A 310 -12.52 13.43 -4.77
N ILE A 311 -13.40 13.18 -3.79
CA ILE A 311 -14.48 12.21 -3.89
C ILE A 311 -15.44 12.60 -5.04
N ASP A 312 -15.85 13.86 -5.10
CA ASP A 312 -16.76 14.35 -6.14
C ASP A 312 -16.14 14.21 -7.54
N LEU A 313 -14.85 14.58 -7.68
CA LEU A 313 -14.10 14.42 -8.94
C LEU A 313 -13.99 12.95 -9.35
N GLN A 314 -13.72 12.04 -8.40
CA GLN A 314 -13.67 10.61 -8.65
C GLN A 314 -15.01 10.05 -9.14
N ILE A 315 -16.12 10.48 -8.55
CA ILE A 315 -17.45 10.08 -8.99
C ILE A 315 -17.69 10.55 -10.42
N VAL A 316 -17.41 11.82 -10.73
CA VAL A 316 -17.55 12.38 -12.08
C VAL A 316 -16.69 11.63 -13.09
N PHE A 317 -15.44 11.33 -12.77
CA PHE A 317 -14.54 10.60 -13.66
C PHE A 317 -14.97 9.15 -13.84
N ALA A 318 -15.47 8.47 -12.80
CA ALA A 318 -15.97 7.10 -12.89
C ALA A 318 -17.20 7.01 -13.80
N PHE A 319 -18.16 7.92 -13.64
CA PHE A 319 -19.30 8.04 -14.56
C PHE A 319 -18.86 8.40 -15.97
N GLY A 320 -17.89 9.32 -16.12
CA GLY A 320 -17.30 9.67 -17.41
C GLY A 320 -16.69 8.46 -18.13
N THR A 321 -15.95 7.61 -17.40
CA THR A 321 -15.42 6.34 -17.92
C THR A 321 -16.53 5.39 -18.36
N LEU A 322 -17.57 5.19 -17.53
CA LEU A 322 -18.70 4.32 -17.87
C LEU A 322 -19.42 4.77 -19.14
N ILE A 323 -19.75 6.06 -19.22
CA ILE A 323 -20.42 6.67 -20.36
C ILE A 323 -19.58 6.53 -21.65
N CYS A 324 -18.28 6.82 -21.56
CA CYS A 324 -17.36 6.70 -22.69
C CYS A 324 -17.09 5.24 -23.11
N PHE A 325 -17.23 4.30 -22.16
CA PHE A 325 -17.06 2.87 -22.40
C PHE A 325 -18.24 2.30 -23.20
N VAL A 326 -19.47 2.57 -22.77
CA VAL A 326 -20.69 2.09 -23.45
C VAL A 326 -20.92 2.83 -24.78
N GLY A 327 -20.41 4.06 -24.89
CA GLY A 327 -20.45 4.87 -26.10
C GLY A 327 -21.79 5.60 -26.25
N PHE A 328 -21.77 6.93 -26.10
CA PHE A 328 -22.94 7.80 -26.12
C PHE A 328 -23.89 7.58 -27.32
N GLY A 329 -23.34 7.33 -28.52
CA GLY A 329 -24.14 7.13 -29.73
C GLY A 329 -24.77 5.74 -29.86
N GLY A 330 -24.24 4.73 -29.16
CA GLY A 330 -24.74 3.36 -29.22
C GLY A 330 -25.96 3.13 -28.32
N VAL A 331 -25.93 3.73 -27.12
CA VAL A 331 -27.03 3.73 -26.14
C VAL A 331 -28.24 4.49 -26.69
N LEU A 332 -28.02 5.66 -27.30
CA LEU A 332 -29.09 6.48 -27.86
C LEU A 332 -29.70 5.90 -29.15
N GLN A 333 -28.99 5.03 -29.87
CA GLN A 333 -29.45 4.47 -31.15
C GLN A 333 -29.86 2.99 -31.09
N GLY A 334 -29.79 2.35 -29.91
CA GLY A 334 -30.16 0.94 -29.74
C GLY A 334 -29.36 -0.06 -30.59
N LYS A 335 -28.15 0.32 -31.04
CA LYS A 335 -27.33 -0.51 -31.94
C LYS A 335 -26.27 -1.28 -31.13
N PRO A 336 -25.98 -2.56 -31.47
CA PRO A 336 -24.96 -3.33 -30.77
C PRO A 336 -23.57 -2.71 -30.98
N VAL A 337 -23.02 -2.14 -29.90
CA VAL A 337 -21.82 -1.27 -29.92
C VAL A 337 -20.50 -2.05 -29.92
N LEU A 338 -20.54 -3.36 -29.68
CA LEU A 338 -19.33 -4.19 -29.55
C LEU A 338 -18.83 -4.76 -30.89
N THR A 339 -18.75 -3.93 -31.93
CA THR A 339 -18.24 -4.36 -33.25
C THR A 339 -16.71 -4.28 -33.37
N TYR A 340 -16.01 -3.67 -32.39
CA TYR A 340 -14.56 -3.48 -32.40
C TYR A 340 -13.88 -4.04 -31.16
N THR A 341 -12.61 -4.45 -31.33
CA THR A 341 -11.75 -4.88 -30.22
C THR A 341 -11.52 -3.68 -29.28
N ILE A 342 -11.94 -3.77 -28.02
CA ILE A 342 -11.92 -2.67 -27.01
C ILE A 342 -10.50 -2.07 -26.90
N LEU A 343 -9.48 -2.90 -26.94
CA LEU A 343 -8.07 -2.51 -26.91
C LEU A 343 -7.61 -1.70 -28.13
N SER A 344 -8.17 -1.98 -29.32
CA SER A 344 -7.96 -1.15 -30.52
C SER A 344 -8.79 0.14 -30.49
N GLY A 345 -9.81 0.21 -29.63
CA GLY A 345 -10.68 1.36 -29.46
C GLY A 345 -10.16 2.41 -28.47
N LEU A 346 -9.26 2.06 -27.55
CA LEU A 346 -8.73 2.98 -26.53
C LEU A 346 -7.99 4.17 -27.17
N GLU A 347 -7.16 3.93 -28.19
CA GLU A 347 -6.45 5.00 -28.92
C GLU A 347 -7.41 5.96 -29.64
N ARG A 348 -8.51 5.45 -30.20
CA ARG A 348 -9.54 6.27 -30.86
C ARG A 348 -10.43 6.99 -29.86
N ARG A 349 -10.62 6.43 -28.66
CA ARG A 349 -11.42 6.99 -27.58
C ARG A 349 -10.53 7.71 -26.58
N LYS A 350 -9.86 8.76 -27.05
CA LYS A 350 -8.93 9.60 -26.23
C LYS A 350 -9.60 10.12 -24.97
N LEU A 351 -10.88 10.46 -25.06
CA LEU A 351 -11.70 10.88 -23.91
C LEU A 351 -11.90 9.76 -22.88
N LEU A 352 -12.11 8.51 -23.33
CA LEU A 352 -12.18 7.35 -22.42
C LEU A 352 -10.85 7.16 -21.69
N VAL A 353 -9.73 7.20 -22.42
CA VAL A 353 -8.39 7.06 -21.82
C VAL A 353 -8.13 8.20 -20.84
N ALA A 354 -8.49 9.44 -21.19
CA ALA A 354 -8.37 10.59 -20.29
C ALA A 354 -9.15 10.36 -18.97
N PHE A 355 -10.42 9.94 -19.04
CA PHE A 355 -11.19 9.63 -17.82
C PHE A 355 -10.60 8.46 -17.02
N VAL A 356 -10.04 7.44 -17.67
CA VAL A 356 -9.35 6.34 -16.96
C VAL A 356 -8.10 6.83 -16.24
N VAL A 357 -7.30 7.71 -16.87
CA VAL A 357 -6.13 8.33 -16.24
C VAL A 357 -6.55 9.18 -15.05
N LEU A 358 -7.58 10.03 -15.22
CA LEU A 358 -8.09 10.88 -14.16
C LEU A 358 -8.66 10.07 -12.99
N ASN A 359 -9.32 8.94 -13.25
CA ASN A 359 -9.76 8.00 -12.22
C ASN A 359 -8.62 7.33 -11.46
N ALA A 360 -7.47 7.11 -12.11
CA ALA A 360 -6.30 6.50 -11.49
C ALA A 360 -5.41 7.51 -10.75
N MET A 361 -5.55 8.81 -11.03
CA MET A 361 -4.77 9.90 -10.42
C MET A 361 -4.77 9.88 -8.88
N PRO A 362 -5.90 9.64 -8.17
CA PRO A 362 -5.91 9.53 -6.71
C PRO A 362 -5.01 8.43 -6.15
N GLY A 363 -4.61 7.45 -6.98
CA GLY A 363 -3.62 6.44 -6.59
C GLY A 363 -2.32 7.04 -6.07
N LEU A 364 -1.92 8.23 -6.54
CA LEU A 364 -0.75 8.96 -6.02
C LEU A 364 -0.93 9.31 -4.53
N LEU A 365 -2.13 9.77 -4.16
CA LEU A 365 -2.47 10.10 -2.78
C LEU A 365 -2.63 8.85 -1.93
N TYR A 366 -3.33 7.84 -2.44
CA TYR A 366 -3.55 6.59 -1.70
C TYR A 366 -2.24 5.85 -1.43
N ALA A 367 -1.25 5.93 -2.31
CA ALA A 367 0.06 5.37 -2.05
C ALA A 367 0.72 6.05 -0.84
N ASP A 368 0.71 7.38 -0.73
CA ASP A 368 1.26 8.08 0.44
C ASP A 368 0.53 7.67 1.74
N VAL A 369 -0.79 7.68 1.72
CA VAL A 369 -1.61 7.31 2.89
C VAL A 369 -1.38 5.85 3.31
N ALA A 370 -1.31 4.93 2.35
CA ALA A 370 -1.23 3.50 2.64
C ALA A 370 0.06 3.07 3.34
N ARG A 371 1.12 3.89 3.30
CA ARG A 371 2.38 3.64 4.02
C ARG A 371 2.19 3.63 5.53
N ILE A 372 1.35 4.53 6.04
CA ILE A 372 1.04 4.70 7.46
C ILE A 372 0.47 3.39 8.03
N TYR A 373 -0.30 2.67 7.21
CA TYR A 373 -1.04 1.49 7.66
C TYR A 373 -0.31 0.17 7.46
N TYR A 374 0.90 0.15 6.91
CA TYR A 374 1.54 -1.09 6.43
C TYR A 374 1.53 -2.24 7.45
N PHE A 375 1.73 -1.93 8.75
CA PHE A 375 1.76 -2.91 9.85
C PHE A 375 0.39 -3.28 10.43
N THR A 376 -0.70 -2.73 9.90
CA THR A 376 -2.07 -3.11 10.28
C THR A 376 -2.54 -4.36 9.54
N GLN A 377 -3.58 -5.02 10.04
CA GLN A 377 -4.10 -6.29 9.49
C GLN A 377 -4.44 -6.24 7.98
N ASN A 378 -4.93 -5.10 7.48
CA ASN A 378 -5.25 -4.90 6.06
C ASN A 378 -4.30 -3.92 5.35
N GLY A 379 -3.32 -3.37 6.08
CA GLY A 379 -2.37 -2.38 5.59
C GLY A 379 -1.65 -2.77 4.32
N PHE A 380 -1.02 -3.94 4.33
CA PHE A 380 -0.30 -4.48 3.18
C PHE A 380 -1.20 -4.61 1.93
N LYS A 381 -2.47 -5.00 2.11
CA LYS A 381 -3.43 -5.11 1.00
C LYS A 381 -3.76 -3.74 0.42
N ILE A 382 -4.00 -2.75 1.27
CA ILE A 382 -4.28 -1.36 0.88
C ILE A 382 -3.09 -0.75 0.14
N TRP A 383 -1.87 -1.00 0.64
CA TRP A 383 -0.63 -0.58 -0.02
C TRP A 383 -0.50 -1.17 -1.43
N CYS A 384 -0.69 -2.48 -1.58
CA CYS A 384 -0.66 -3.15 -2.89
C CYS A 384 -1.70 -2.59 -3.86
N LEU A 385 -2.95 -2.39 -3.40
CA LEU A 385 -4.02 -1.81 -4.22
C LEU A 385 -3.69 -0.37 -4.66
N SER A 386 -3.11 0.42 -3.76
CA SER A 386 -2.68 1.79 -4.06
C SER A 386 -1.55 1.81 -5.11
N CYS A 387 -0.56 0.93 -4.99
CA CYS A 387 0.49 0.76 -6.01
C CYS A 387 -0.07 0.36 -7.38
N ILE A 388 -1.09 -0.51 -7.42
CA ILE A 388 -1.77 -0.89 -8.67
C ILE A 388 -2.44 0.33 -9.31
N MET A 389 -3.09 1.20 -8.54
CA MET A 389 -3.67 2.44 -9.07
C MET A 389 -2.60 3.39 -9.62
N VAL A 390 -1.48 3.57 -8.92
CA VAL A 390 -0.33 4.36 -9.42
C VAL A 390 0.19 3.78 -10.73
N ALA A 391 0.39 2.46 -10.82
CA ALA A 391 0.83 1.80 -12.03
C ALA A 391 -0.16 2.02 -13.20
N ASN A 392 -1.46 1.97 -12.92
CA ASN A 392 -2.50 2.27 -13.91
C ASN A 392 -2.45 3.72 -14.38
N PHE A 393 -2.24 4.68 -13.47
CA PHE A 393 -2.10 6.09 -13.81
C PHE A 393 -0.98 6.33 -14.82
N PHE A 394 0.23 5.80 -14.56
CA PHE A 394 1.36 5.96 -15.48
C PHE A 394 1.19 5.17 -16.79
N SER A 395 0.65 3.95 -16.72
CA SER A 395 0.47 3.12 -17.91
C SER A 395 -0.56 3.71 -18.87
N PHE A 396 -1.74 4.11 -18.38
CA PHE A 396 -2.74 4.78 -19.20
C PHE A 396 -2.32 6.20 -19.56
N GLY A 397 -1.54 6.88 -18.71
CA GLY A 397 -0.96 8.19 -19.00
C GLY A 397 -0.01 8.15 -20.19
N LEU A 398 0.87 7.14 -20.27
CA LEU A 398 1.74 6.94 -21.43
C LEU A 398 0.92 6.70 -22.70
N VAL A 399 -0.09 5.82 -22.63
CA VAL A 399 -0.98 5.56 -23.77
C VAL A 399 -1.71 6.84 -24.20
N PHE A 400 -2.17 7.65 -23.25
CA PHE A 400 -2.80 8.94 -23.52
C PHE A 400 -1.84 9.89 -24.25
N VAL A 401 -0.63 10.09 -23.73
CA VAL A 401 0.39 10.96 -24.33
C VAL A 401 0.71 10.50 -25.76
N VAL A 402 0.97 9.20 -25.96
CA VAL A 402 1.24 8.65 -27.29
C VAL A 402 0.04 8.87 -28.23
N SER A 403 -1.20 8.68 -27.75
CA SER A 403 -2.40 8.90 -28.56
C SER A 403 -2.63 10.38 -28.95
N VAL A 404 -2.15 11.32 -28.14
CA VAL A 404 -2.19 12.75 -28.44
C VAL A 404 -1.09 13.12 -29.43
N LEU A 405 0.13 12.58 -29.26
CA LEU A 405 1.24 12.78 -30.20
C LEU A 405 0.91 12.27 -31.60
N ASP A 406 0.13 11.19 -31.72
CA ASP A 406 -0.38 10.70 -33.01
C ASP A 406 -1.35 11.69 -33.71
N MET A 407 -1.86 12.71 -33.02
CA MET A 407 -2.64 13.78 -33.68
C MET A 407 -1.78 14.78 -34.44
N ILE A 408 -0.47 14.81 -34.18
CA ILE A 408 0.42 15.80 -34.78
C ILE A 408 0.79 15.29 -36.18
N PRO A 409 0.38 15.98 -37.27
CA PRO A 409 0.69 15.55 -38.62
C PRO A 409 2.17 15.83 -38.91
N LEU A 410 3.04 14.86 -38.62
CA LEU A 410 4.46 14.92 -38.93
C LEU A 410 4.73 14.07 -40.18
N GLN A 411 5.26 14.70 -41.22
CA GLN A 411 5.68 14.03 -42.46
C GLN A 411 6.98 13.26 -42.22
N LEU A 412 6.89 12.10 -41.58
CA LEU A 412 8.01 11.19 -41.39
C LEU A 412 8.01 10.12 -42.48
N GLY A 413 9.18 9.86 -43.07
CA GLY A 413 9.34 8.83 -44.10
C GLY A 413 9.24 7.39 -43.58
N HIS A 414 9.25 7.19 -42.27
CA HIS A 414 9.18 5.88 -41.61
C HIS A 414 8.37 5.98 -40.32
N VAL A 415 7.36 5.11 -40.18
CA VAL A 415 6.48 5.08 -39.01
C VAL A 415 6.68 3.80 -38.22
N VAL A 416 6.81 3.95 -36.90
CA VAL A 416 6.95 2.83 -35.95
C VAL A 416 5.58 2.46 -35.40
N SER A 417 5.27 1.17 -35.37
CA SER A 417 4.04 0.66 -34.77
C SER A 417 4.29 0.12 -33.37
N TYR A 418 3.31 0.27 -32.49
CA TYR A 418 3.34 -0.30 -31.14
C TYR A 418 2.04 -1.06 -30.85
N SER A 419 2.13 -2.12 -30.07
CA SER A 419 0.97 -2.90 -29.63
C SER A 419 0.50 -2.43 -28.25
N ALA A 420 -0.59 -1.65 -28.20
CA ALA A 420 -1.21 -1.24 -26.93
C ALA A 420 -1.61 -2.41 -26.01
N PRO A 421 -2.02 -3.59 -26.51
CA PRO A 421 -2.20 -4.78 -25.69
C PRO A 421 -0.93 -5.12 -24.95
N VAL A 422 0.22 -5.22 -25.64
CA VAL A 422 1.49 -5.61 -25.01
C VAL A 422 2.01 -4.54 -24.05
N SER A 423 1.91 -3.24 -24.39
CA SER A 423 2.30 -2.19 -23.44
C SER A 423 1.41 -2.15 -22.19
N SER A 424 0.16 -2.64 -22.30
CA SER A 424 -0.81 -2.70 -21.19
C SER A 424 -0.82 -4.03 -20.44
N THR A 425 -0.52 -5.16 -21.09
CA THR A 425 -0.56 -6.52 -20.53
C THR A 425 0.79 -6.97 -19.99
N HIS A 426 1.88 -6.33 -20.40
CA HIS A 426 3.20 -6.51 -19.77
C HIS A 426 3.36 -5.63 -18.52
N ARG A 427 2.25 -5.16 -17.94
CA ARG A 427 2.21 -4.15 -16.88
C ARG A 427 3.05 -4.53 -15.66
N LEU A 428 3.21 -5.82 -15.38
CA LEU A 428 3.95 -6.32 -14.23
C LEU A 428 4.54 -7.70 -14.59
N PRO A 429 5.71 -8.11 -14.04
CA PRO A 429 6.08 -9.52 -14.07
C PRO A 429 4.89 -10.37 -13.58
N PRO A 430 4.71 -11.62 -14.07
CA PRO A 430 3.62 -12.50 -13.64
C PRO A 430 3.49 -12.65 -12.11
N SER A 431 4.49 -12.22 -11.33
CA SER A 431 4.46 -12.11 -9.88
C SER A 431 3.40 -11.15 -9.29
N GLN A 432 2.87 -10.16 -10.03
CA GLN A 432 1.77 -9.33 -9.48
C GLN A 432 0.37 -9.78 -9.87
N LEU A 433 0.19 -10.47 -11.02
CA LEU A 433 -1.10 -11.10 -11.34
C LEU A 433 -1.31 -12.41 -10.56
N LEU A 434 -0.23 -13.05 -10.11
CA LEU A 434 -0.26 -14.16 -9.14
C LEU A 434 -0.47 -13.70 -7.70
N ALA A 435 -0.45 -12.40 -7.40
CA ALA A 435 -0.75 -11.91 -6.05
C ALA A 435 -2.26 -11.88 -5.73
N ALA A 436 -3.13 -12.10 -6.72
CA ALA A 436 -4.58 -12.14 -6.51
C ALA A 436 -5.11 -13.48 -5.95
N PRO A 437 -4.47 -14.64 -6.16
CA PRO A 437 -4.85 -15.87 -5.44
C PRO A 437 -3.90 -16.29 -4.30
N THR A 438 -2.66 -15.79 -4.19
CA THR A 438 -1.77 -16.15 -3.06
C THR A 438 -1.96 -15.21 -1.86
N LEU A 439 -3.21 -15.03 -1.44
CA LEU A 439 -3.57 -14.33 -0.21
C LEU A 439 -3.53 -15.22 1.04
N SER A 440 -3.01 -16.47 0.97
CA SER A 440 -3.11 -17.40 2.11
C SER A 440 -1.89 -18.23 2.50
N THR A 441 -0.70 -18.12 1.89
CA THR A 441 0.42 -18.96 2.35
C THR A 441 1.82 -18.33 2.27
N ASN A 442 2.55 -18.52 3.38
CA ASN A 442 3.97 -18.24 3.63
C ASN A 442 4.89 -18.77 2.51
N THR A 443 5.10 -18.01 1.44
CA THR A 443 6.09 -18.31 0.39
C THR A 443 7.05 -17.13 0.17
N PRO A 444 8.28 -17.39 -0.30
CA PRO A 444 9.45 -16.54 -0.02
C PRO A 444 9.39 -15.18 -0.74
N LYS A 445 9.78 -14.14 0.01
CA LYS A 445 9.89 -12.74 -0.41
C LYS A 445 10.67 -12.63 -1.72
N THR A 446 9.99 -12.28 -2.82
CA THR A 446 10.66 -11.93 -4.09
C THR A 446 11.40 -10.58 -3.97
N CYS A 447 12.39 -10.31 -4.82
CA CYS A 447 13.14 -9.02 -4.84
C CYS A 447 12.23 -7.78 -4.89
N PHE A 448 11.01 -7.88 -5.42
CA PHE A 448 10.07 -6.77 -5.50
C PHE A 448 9.36 -6.50 -4.15
N THR A 449 8.99 -7.56 -3.42
CA THR A 449 8.45 -7.42 -2.04
C THR A 449 9.45 -6.79 -1.08
N GLN A 450 10.75 -7.00 -1.28
CA GLN A 450 11.79 -6.36 -0.45
C GLN A 450 11.93 -4.85 -0.75
N ARG A 451 11.85 -4.43 -2.03
CA ARG A 451 11.84 -2.99 -2.38
C ARG A 451 10.59 -2.27 -1.92
N LEU A 452 9.42 -2.93 -1.97
CA LEU A 452 8.18 -2.39 -1.43
C LEU A 452 8.27 -2.21 0.11
N HIS A 453 8.85 -3.19 0.80
CA HIS A 453 9.10 -3.12 2.25
C HIS A 453 10.05 -1.97 2.59
N ILE A 454 11.16 -1.83 1.86
CA ILE A 454 12.11 -0.72 2.03
C ILE A 454 11.40 0.62 1.82
N SER A 455 10.56 0.76 0.78
CA SER A 455 9.87 2.03 0.51
C SER A 455 8.86 2.49 1.57
N VAL A 456 8.43 1.59 2.46
CA VAL A 456 7.59 1.92 3.62
C VAL A 456 8.46 2.45 4.75
N ASN A 457 9.54 1.75 5.12
CA ASN A 457 10.46 2.21 6.16
C ASN A 457 11.18 3.51 5.77
N LEU A 458 11.33 3.76 4.46
CA LEU A 458 11.83 5.04 3.93
C LEU A 458 10.95 6.25 4.24
N PHE A 459 9.70 6.06 4.69
CA PHE A 459 8.80 7.17 5.07
C PHE A 459 9.26 7.86 6.35
N ASP A 460 9.63 7.08 7.36
CA ASP A 460 10.07 7.58 8.68
C ASP A 460 11.59 7.82 8.72
N THR A 461 12.39 6.92 8.12
CA THR A 461 13.87 7.02 8.07
C THR A 461 14.39 8.22 7.28
N LEU A 462 13.65 8.70 6.27
CA LEU A 462 14.09 9.77 5.36
C LEU A 462 13.24 11.04 5.45
N SER A 463 12.37 11.17 6.47
CA SER A 463 11.79 12.46 6.82
C SER A 463 12.95 13.36 7.26
N PRO A 464 13.46 14.25 6.39
CA PRO A 464 14.85 14.70 6.47
C PRO A 464 15.09 15.76 7.53
N GLN A 465 14.05 16.12 8.30
CA GLN A 465 14.08 17.20 9.28
C GLN A 465 13.17 16.85 10.46
N PHE A 466 13.80 16.54 11.58
CA PHE A 466 13.18 16.47 12.90
C PHE A 466 13.80 17.56 13.79
N LEU A 467 13.02 18.05 14.75
CA LEU A 467 13.45 19.11 15.67
C LEU A 467 14.19 18.52 16.89
N VAL A 468 13.66 17.43 17.43
CA VAL A 468 14.21 16.69 18.56
C VAL A 468 14.37 15.22 18.17
N ALA A 469 15.42 14.58 18.69
CA ALA A 469 15.68 13.16 18.49
C ALA A 469 15.95 12.45 19.81
N LEU A 470 15.83 11.12 19.76
CA LEU A 470 16.32 10.22 20.80
C LEU A 470 17.70 9.70 20.38
N HIS A 471 18.68 9.80 21.27
CA HIS A 471 20.04 9.32 21.00
C HIS A 471 20.19 7.85 21.40
N VAL A 472 20.03 6.93 20.44
CA VAL A 472 20.01 5.48 20.69
C VAL A 472 21.04 4.79 19.81
N ASN A 473 21.83 3.89 20.39
CA ASN A 473 22.91 3.16 19.69
C ASN A 473 23.91 4.09 18.97
N ASP A 474 24.38 5.12 19.67
CA ASP A 474 25.33 6.13 19.17
C ASP A 474 24.84 6.92 17.93
N ALA A 475 23.53 6.98 17.73
CA ALA A 475 22.88 7.70 16.63
C ALA A 475 21.61 8.42 17.08
N ASP A 476 21.29 9.53 16.43
CA ASP A 476 20.07 10.29 16.67
C ASP A 476 18.96 9.78 15.75
N TRP A 477 17.84 9.38 16.36
CA TRP A 477 16.68 8.86 15.65
C TRP A 477 15.45 9.74 15.85
N PRO A 478 14.63 9.95 14.81
CA PRO A 478 13.35 10.63 14.94
C PRO A 478 12.37 9.78 15.75
N SER A 479 11.49 10.46 16.49
CA SER A 479 10.52 9.85 17.41
C SER A 479 9.20 10.63 17.47
N GLY A 480 8.88 11.40 16.41
CA GLY A 480 7.58 12.09 16.26
C GLY A 480 7.64 13.62 16.09
N SER A 481 8.73 14.29 16.45
CA SER A 481 8.89 15.75 16.28
C SER A 481 9.39 16.17 14.88
N TYR A 482 8.59 15.92 13.84
CA TYR A 482 8.93 16.26 12.46
C TYR A 482 8.65 17.73 12.12
N THR A 483 9.37 18.28 11.14
CA THR A 483 9.10 19.65 10.68
C THR A 483 7.90 19.73 9.72
N SER A 484 7.31 20.93 9.63
CA SER A 484 6.20 21.22 8.71
C SER A 484 6.57 21.14 7.22
N ALA A 485 7.87 21.07 6.89
CA ALA A 485 8.36 20.80 5.54
C ALA A 485 7.78 19.48 5.01
N GLY A 486 7.62 18.49 5.89
CA GLY A 486 7.03 17.20 5.59
C GLY A 486 7.98 16.25 4.86
N THR A 487 7.42 15.15 4.38
CA THR A 487 8.14 14.07 3.71
C THR A 487 7.93 14.10 2.19
N PRO A 488 8.91 13.68 1.37
CA PRO A 488 8.71 13.53 -0.06
C PRO A 488 7.58 12.53 -0.37
N ALA A 489 6.77 12.87 -1.37
CA ALA A 489 5.67 12.00 -1.80
C ALA A 489 6.16 10.61 -2.22
N ALA A 490 5.29 9.62 -2.05
CA ALA A 490 5.61 8.22 -2.26
C ALA A 490 6.18 7.89 -3.63
N LEU A 491 5.68 8.63 -4.62
CA LEU A 491 6.09 8.54 -6.00
C LEU A 491 7.59 8.80 -6.21
N THR A 492 8.22 9.67 -5.42
CA THR A 492 9.65 10.01 -5.60
C THR A 492 10.54 8.76 -5.48
N TYR A 493 10.19 7.87 -4.54
CA TYR A 493 10.88 6.60 -4.31
C TYR A 493 10.45 5.50 -5.28
N LEU A 494 9.18 5.50 -5.68
CA LEU A 494 8.63 4.49 -6.60
C LEU A 494 8.93 4.79 -8.07
N ALA A 495 9.35 6.01 -8.40
CA ALA A 495 9.50 6.48 -9.77
C ALA A 495 10.40 5.57 -10.61
N SER A 496 11.58 5.19 -10.12
CA SER A 496 12.50 4.28 -10.84
C SER A 496 11.91 2.89 -11.06
N SER A 497 11.14 2.41 -10.07
CA SER A 497 10.48 1.10 -10.10
C SER A 497 9.24 1.08 -11.00
N ILE A 498 8.68 2.24 -11.36
CA ILE A 498 7.56 2.36 -12.29
C ILE A 498 8.06 2.66 -13.71
N THR A 499 8.91 3.67 -13.85
CA THR A 499 9.37 4.19 -15.15
C THR A 499 10.19 3.18 -15.95
N LEU A 500 11.13 2.48 -15.32
CA LEU A 500 11.99 1.53 -16.03
C LEU A 500 11.19 0.34 -16.59
N PRO A 501 10.34 -0.37 -15.81
CA PRO A 501 9.49 -1.42 -16.37
C PRO A 501 8.53 -0.90 -17.44
N LEU A 502 7.98 0.30 -17.26
CA LEU A 502 7.07 0.91 -18.23
C LEU A 502 7.77 1.16 -19.57
N LEU A 503 9.00 1.70 -19.56
CA LEU A 503 9.81 1.92 -20.76
C LEU A 503 10.19 0.61 -21.43
N ILE A 504 10.62 -0.40 -20.66
CA ILE A 504 10.93 -1.74 -21.19
C ILE A 504 9.68 -2.35 -21.84
N ALA A 505 8.53 -2.31 -21.16
CA ALA A 505 7.27 -2.82 -21.71
C ALA A 505 6.86 -2.10 -22.99
N PHE A 506 7.04 -0.77 -23.04
CA PHE A 506 6.77 0.02 -24.23
C PHE A 506 7.71 -0.35 -25.39
N LEU A 507 9.02 -0.46 -25.14
CA LEU A 507 10.00 -0.90 -26.16
C LEU A 507 9.71 -2.33 -26.65
N CYS A 508 9.39 -3.26 -25.76
CA CYS A 508 8.97 -4.61 -26.12
C CYS A 508 7.69 -4.59 -26.98
N SER A 509 6.74 -3.71 -26.67
CA SER A 509 5.51 -3.55 -27.46
C SER A 509 5.76 -3.06 -28.89
N ILE A 510 6.78 -2.23 -29.07
CA ILE A 510 7.26 -1.77 -30.38
C ILE A 510 7.96 -2.91 -31.12
N VAL A 511 8.91 -3.59 -30.47
CA VAL A 511 9.66 -4.71 -31.05
C VAL A 511 8.73 -5.84 -31.49
N LEU A 512 7.76 -6.21 -30.66
CA LEU A 512 6.79 -7.25 -31.00
C LEU A 512 5.89 -6.87 -32.18
N ALA A 513 5.49 -5.59 -32.29
CA ALA A 513 4.77 -5.10 -33.46
C ALA A 513 5.65 -5.15 -34.73
N MET A 514 6.91 -4.73 -34.64
CA MET A 514 7.86 -4.82 -35.77
C MET A 514 8.10 -6.26 -36.22
N ILE A 515 8.30 -7.19 -35.29
CA ILE A 515 8.48 -8.63 -35.59
C ILE A 515 7.22 -9.19 -36.27
N TYR A 516 6.04 -8.86 -35.74
CA TYR A 516 4.78 -9.30 -36.33
C TYR A 516 4.62 -8.82 -37.77
N ARG A 517 4.92 -7.55 -38.05
CA ARG A 517 4.92 -7.00 -39.42
C ARG A 517 5.92 -7.68 -40.34
N CYS A 518 7.12 -7.93 -39.83
CA CYS A 518 8.13 -8.64 -40.60
C CYS A 518 7.64 -10.03 -41.02
N ILE A 519 6.98 -10.75 -40.10
CA ILE A 519 6.48 -12.12 -40.34
C ILE A 519 5.27 -12.13 -41.28
N VAL A 520 4.30 -11.22 -41.09
CA VAL A 520 3.03 -11.25 -41.81
C VAL A 520 3.05 -10.43 -43.10
N HIS A 521 3.74 -9.29 -43.10
CA HIS A 521 3.70 -8.31 -44.19
C HIS A 521 5.05 -8.16 -44.93
N GLN A 522 6.11 -8.86 -44.51
CA GLN A 522 7.47 -8.78 -45.08
C GLN A 522 8.03 -7.35 -45.17
N ARG A 523 7.57 -6.44 -44.32
CA ARG A 523 8.01 -5.04 -44.25
C ARG A 523 8.22 -4.64 -42.79
N TYR A 524 9.24 -3.82 -42.54
CA TYR A 524 9.55 -3.35 -41.18
C TYR A 524 8.82 -2.04 -40.81
N PHE A 525 8.54 -1.18 -41.79
CA PHE A 525 7.96 0.15 -41.58
C PHE A 525 6.72 0.38 -42.44
N GLU A 526 5.79 1.21 -41.95
CA GLU A 526 4.67 1.72 -42.74
C GLU A 526 5.12 2.97 -43.52
N GLY A 527 4.71 3.05 -44.79
CA GLY A 527 4.76 4.31 -45.55
C GLY A 527 3.44 5.05 -45.33
N ASN A 528 3.36 5.90 -44.30
CA ASN A 528 2.21 6.74 -44.00
C ASN A 528 2.67 8.06 -43.35
N ASN A 529 1.83 9.11 -43.45
CA ASN A 529 2.13 10.48 -42.99
C ASN A 529 1.88 10.71 -41.47
N MET A 530 2.08 9.72 -40.61
CA MET A 530 1.86 9.82 -39.15
C MET A 530 3.10 9.39 -38.35
N LEU A 531 3.24 9.85 -37.10
CA LEU A 531 4.43 9.62 -36.28
C LEU A 531 4.52 8.20 -35.69
N LEU A 532 3.39 7.60 -35.31
CA LEU A 532 3.27 6.24 -34.77
C LEU A 532 1.94 5.63 -35.19
N THR A 533 1.91 4.54 -35.97
CA THR A 533 0.65 3.91 -36.39
C THR A 533 0.38 2.62 -35.62
N PHE A 534 -0.80 2.54 -35.01
CA PHE A 534 -1.28 1.33 -34.36
C PHE A 534 -1.58 0.20 -35.35
N GLU A 535 -1.07 -0.99 -35.05
CA GLU A 535 -1.36 -2.17 -35.86
C GLU A 535 -2.54 -2.97 -35.28
N LYS A 536 -3.55 -3.22 -36.11
CA LYS A 536 -4.76 -4.01 -35.78
C LYS A 536 -4.45 -5.51 -35.65
N SER A 537 -3.49 -5.89 -34.82
CA SER A 537 -3.00 -7.28 -34.80
C SER A 537 -3.66 -8.07 -33.68
N VAL A 538 -4.89 -8.53 -33.95
CA VAL A 538 -5.61 -9.55 -33.15
C VAL A 538 -4.83 -10.87 -33.03
N HIS A 539 -3.85 -11.11 -33.89
CA HIS A 539 -3.10 -12.37 -33.95
C HIS A 539 -1.97 -12.51 -32.91
N VAL A 540 -1.50 -11.44 -32.26
CA VAL A 540 -0.36 -11.52 -31.33
C VAL A 540 -0.73 -12.28 -30.04
N LEU A 541 -1.97 -12.17 -29.57
CA LEU A 541 -2.45 -12.92 -28.40
C LEU A 541 -2.58 -14.43 -28.67
N GLY A 542 -2.94 -14.83 -29.89
CA GLY A 542 -3.05 -16.25 -30.25
C GLY A 542 -1.70 -16.98 -30.27
N VAL A 543 -0.63 -16.30 -30.70
CA VAL A 543 0.72 -16.88 -30.78
C VAL A 543 1.41 -16.93 -29.41
N VAL A 544 1.21 -15.93 -28.55
CA VAL A 544 1.78 -15.91 -27.19
C VAL A 544 1.06 -16.92 -26.27
N GLN A 545 -0.25 -17.10 -26.43
CA GLN A 545 -1.03 -18.04 -25.62
C GLN A 545 -0.79 -19.51 -26.03
N ASP A 546 -0.59 -19.81 -27.32
CA ASP A 546 -0.20 -21.14 -27.78
C ASP A 546 1.25 -21.51 -27.38
N GLN A 547 2.19 -20.55 -27.31
CA GLN A 547 3.53 -20.82 -26.79
C GLN A 547 3.58 -21.01 -25.26
N GLN A 548 2.77 -20.30 -24.48
CA GLN A 548 2.69 -20.54 -23.03
C GLN A 548 1.98 -21.85 -22.66
N LEU A 549 0.95 -22.26 -23.40
CA LEU A 549 0.30 -23.56 -23.19
C LEU A 549 1.21 -24.74 -23.59
N LEU A 550 2.03 -24.60 -24.64
CA LEU A 550 2.97 -25.65 -25.05
C LEU A 550 4.13 -25.84 -24.06
N VAL A 551 4.58 -24.75 -23.40
CA VAL A 551 5.63 -24.81 -22.38
C VAL A 551 5.10 -25.39 -21.06
N LEU A 552 3.84 -25.12 -20.71
CA LEU A 552 3.18 -25.73 -19.54
C LEU A 552 2.89 -27.23 -19.72
N CYS A 553 2.52 -27.69 -20.92
CA CYS A 553 2.29 -29.12 -21.17
C CYS A 553 3.58 -29.95 -21.35
N LYS A 554 4.72 -29.33 -21.70
CA LYS A 554 6.01 -30.04 -21.78
C LYS A 554 6.70 -30.21 -20.42
N ASN A 555 6.42 -29.33 -19.46
CA ASN A 555 7.06 -29.36 -18.14
C ASN A 555 6.29 -30.15 -17.07
N ALA A 556 5.14 -30.73 -17.39
CA ALA A 556 4.38 -31.63 -16.49
C ALA A 556 4.77 -33.12 -16.64
N LYS A 557 5.85 -33.43 -17.36
CA LYS A 557 6.28 -34.81 -17.67
C LYS A 557 7.75 -35.06 -17.40
N LEU A 558 8.24 -34.66 -16.23
CA LEU A 558 9.51 -35.12 -15.67
C LEU A 558 9.50 -34.73 -14.19
N TYR A 559 9.25 -35.70 -13.32
CA TYR A 559 9.71 -35.86 -11.93
C TYR A 559 8.79 -36.91 -11.27
N HIS A 560 8.93 -38.14 -11.75
CA HIS A 560 8.66 -39.34 -10.97
C HIS A 560 10.02 -40.03 -10.79
N VAL A 561 10.29 -40.55 -9.59
CA VAL A 561 11.45 -41.36 -9.17
C VAL A 561 12.68 -40.49 -8.83
N ALA A 562 13.35 -40.56 -7.67
CA ALA A 562 13.41 -41.56 -6.58
C ALA A 562 13.90 -40.92 -5.27
N SER A 563 13.44 -41.47 -4.14
CA SER A 563 14.11 -41.45 -2.83
C SER A 563 15.33 -42.41 -2.87
N PRO A 564 16.36 -42.21 -2.03
CA PRO A 564 16.30 -42.56 -0.60
C PRO A 564 15.87 -41.41 0.31
#